data_AF-A0ABD1KRB1-F1
#
_entry.id   AF-A0ABD1KRB1-F1
#
_cell.length_a   1.000
_cell.length_b   1.000
_cell.length_c   1.000
_cell.angle_alpha   90.00
_cell.angle_beta   90.00
_cell.angle_gamma   90.00
#
_symmetry.space_group_name_H-M   'P 1'
#
loop_
_entity.id
_entity.type
_entity.pdbx_description
1 polymer ?
#
loop_
_entity_poly.entity_id
_entity_poly.type
_entity_poly.pdbx_seq_one_letter_code
_entity_poly.pdbx_strand_id
1 'polypeptide(L)'
;MNRFKTSKFKNTTPNISKRDGWISGVRAGSNGFQGNLIKASCDFVAFNTEQGGGGMVGVATVEAAADGKWPVTYMACHADQVTDLDFSPFDNDLLATCSADESVKLWRVHGEEEQAGEPVVTLSPADGRLETVLFHPAAQGLLAVSSSKAVQIWDITRNSALAVLEQHPDQLQSFSWKQDGSLLATSCKDKKLRIFDPRAQLTAIQVQ
;
A
#
# COMPACT_ATOMS: atom_id res chain seq x y z
N MET A 1 38.94 -9.03 23.69
CA MET A 1 37.65 -9.73 23.54
C MET A 1 36.52 -8.70 23.55
N ASN A 2 36.03 -8.29 22.38
CA ASN A 2 34.82 -7.45 22.32
C ASN A 2 33.59 -8.33 22.59
N ARG A 3 33.17 -8.41 23.85
CA ARG A 3 31.91 -9.05 24.23
C ARG A 3 30.79 -8.22 23.60
N PHE A 4 30.07 -8.77 22.63
CA PHE A 4 28.89 -8.12 22.05
C PHE A 4 27.95 -7.70 23.19
N LYS A 5 27.70 -6.39 23.32
CA LYS A 5 26.71 -5.88 24.26
C LYS A 5 25.36 -6.47 23.85
N THR A 6 24.67 -7.09 24.80
CA THR A 6 23.36 -7.66 24.52
C THR A 6 22.41 -6.55 24.09
N SER A 7 21.59 -6.81 23.07
CA SER A 7 20.61 -5.85 22.55
C SER A 7 19.71 -5.32 23.67
N LYS A 8 19.37 -4.03 23.61
CA LYS A 8 18.35 -3.42 24.49
C LYS A 8 16.96 -4.05 24.30
N PHE A 9 16.75 -4.74 23.17
CA PHE A 9 15.49 -5.40 22.82
C PHE A 9 15.45 -6.90 23.16
N LYS A 10 16.47 -7.43 23.85
CA LYS A 10 16.59 -8.88 24.12
C LYS A 10 15.41 -9.51 24.86
N ASN A 11 14.65 -8.71 25.58
CA ASN A 11 13.49 -9.14 26.39
C ASN A 11 12.17 -8.56 25.84
N THR A 12 12.12 -8.14 24.58
CA THR A 12 10.88 -7.62 23.97
C THR A 12 9.91 -8.78 23.78
N THR A 13 8.70 -8.67 24.34
CA THR A 13 7.64 -9.67 24.22
C THR A 13 6.38 -9.04 23.64
N PRO A 14 5.64 -9.75 22.77
CA PRO A 14 4.37 -9.24 22.25
C PRO A 14 3.35 -9.11 23.39
N ASN A 15 2.61 -8.01 23.39
CA ASN A 15 1.42 -7.84 24.22
C ASN A 15 0.20 -7.88 23.30
N ILE A 16 -0.50 -9.01 23.28
CA ILE A 16 -1.66 -9.23 22.42
C ILE A 16 -2.90 -8.87 23.22
N SER A 17 -3.73 -7.97 22.68
CA SER A 17 -5.00 -7.60 23.30
C SER A 17 -5.94 -8.81 23.42
N LYS A 18 -6.82 -8.77 24.41
CA LYS A 18 -7.94 -9.71 24.52
C LYS A 18 -8.92 -9.47 23.36
N ARG A 19 -9.79 -10.46 23.11
CA ARG A 19 -10.72 -10.47 21.95
C ARG A 19 -11.65 -9.25 21.89
N ASP A 20 -12.01 -8.68 23.02
CA ASP A 20 -12.78 -7.43 23.14
C ASP A 20 -12.04 -6.22 22.55
N GLY A 21 -10.71 -6.26 22.49
CA GLY A 21 -9.87 -5.24 21.84
C GLY A 21 -9.53 -5.55 20.38
N TRP A 22 -10.31 -6.38 19.68
CA TRP A 22 -10.06 -6.76 18.29
C TRP A 22 -11.11 -6.15 17.36
N ILE A 23 -10.68 -5.72 16.17
CA ILE A 23 -11.57 -5.50 15.04
C ILE A 23 -12.11 -6.88 14.62
N SER A 24 -13.39 -7.13 14.83
CA SER A 24 -14.01 -8.46 14.69
C SER A 24 -15.20 -8.45 13.73
N GLY A 25 -15.64 -9.64 13.31
CA GLY A 25 -16.74 -9.77 12.35
C GLY A 25 -16.37 -9.39 10.91
N VAL A 26 -15.08 -9.18 10.63
CA VAL A 26 -14.59 -8.79 9.30
C VAL A 26 -14.43 -9.98 8.38
N ARG A 27 -14.80 -9.81 7.11
CA ARG A 27 -14.48 -10.73 6.02
C ARG A 27 -13.19 -10.28 5.33
N ALA A 28 -12.05 -10.45 6.00
CA ALA A 28 -10.76 -10.17 5.38
C ALA A 28 -10.55 -11.06 4.15
N GLY A 29 -10.01 -10.49 3.07
CA GLY A 29 -9.75 -11.25 1.86
C GLY A 29 -8.59 -12.25 2.04
N SER A 30 -8.69 -13.39 1.38
CA SER A 30 -7.69 -14.47 1.39
C SER A 30 -6.83 -14.53 0.12
N ASN A 31 -6.91 -13.50 -0.72
CA ASN A 31 -6.29 -13.48 -2.05
C ASN A 31 -4.75 -13.50 -1.97
N GLY A 32 -4.13 -14.32 -2.82
CA GLY A 32 -2.68 -14.47 -2.92
C GLY A 32 -1.99 -13.34 -3.69
N PHE A 33 -2.27 -12.09 -3.33
CA PHE A 33 -1.62 -10.92 -3.91
C PHE A 33 -0.28 -10.64 -3.24
N GLN A 34 0.60 -9.93 -3.97
CA GLN A 34 1.92 -9.52 -3.49
C GLN A 34 1.86 -8.22 -2.66
N GLY A 35 0.72 -7.52 -2.70
CA GLY A 35 0.47 -6.29 -1.95
C GLY A 35 0.23 -6.52 -0.46
N ASN A 36 0.07 -5.42 0.26
CA ASN A 36 -0.23 -5.39 1.67
C ASN A 36 -1.74 -5.52 1.87
N LEU A 37 -2.17 -6.56 2.57
CA LEU A 37 -3.60 -6.81 2.83
C LEU A 37 -4.18 -5.92 3.94
N ILE A 38 -3.32 -5.29 4.74
CA ILE A 38 -3.68 -4.42 5.86
C ILE A 38 -2.67 -3.26 5.94
N LYS A 39 -3.16 -2.04 6.11
CA LYS A 39 -2.36 -0.83 6.42
C LYS A 39 -3.03 -0.01 7.52
N ALA A 40 -2.25 0.85 8.14
CA ALA A 40 -2.77 1.81 9.10
C ALA A 40 -2.13 3.18 8.89
N SER A 41 -2.93 4.22 9.11
CA SER A 41 -2.46 5.56 9.45
C SER A 41 -2.46 5.71 10.98
N CYS A 42 -2.29 6.93 11.48
CA CYS A 42 -2.47 7.18 12.91
C CYS A 42 -3.93 7.02 13.36
N ASP A 43 -4.88 7.23 12.45
CA ASP A 43 -6.30 7.35 12.78
C ASP A 43 -7.12 6.15 12.28
N PHE A 44 -6.65 5.48 11.23
CA PHE A 44 -7.40 4.41 10.56
C PHE A 44 -6.58 3.14 10.33
N VAL A 45 -7.29 2.01 10.27
CA VAL A 45 -6.81 0.73 9.75
C VAL A 45 -7.65 0.38 8.53
N ALA A 46 -7.00 0.10 7.41
CA ALA A 46 -7.63 -0.32 6.16
C ALA A 46 -7.17 -1.73 5.79
N PHE A 47 -8.06 -2.55 5.24
CA PHE A 47 -7.77 -3.92 4.85
C PHE A 47 -8.61 -4.40 3.67
N ASN A 48 -8.06 -5.30 2.88
CA ASN A 48 -8.77 -5.89 1.75
C ASN A 48 -9.90 -6.81 2.25
N THR A 49 -11.00 -6.84 1.53
CA THR A 49 -12.13 -7.72 1.83
C THR A 49 -12.62 -8.42 0.57
N GLU A 50 -13.12 -9.64 0.72
CA GLU A 50 -13.83 -10.36 -0.35
C GLU A 50 -15.27 -9.88 -0.54
N GLN A 51 -15.75 -8.95 0.29
CA GLN A 51 -17.05 -8.33 0.08
C GLN A 51 -17.13 -7.65 -1.29
N GLY A 52 -18.33 -7.70 -1.91
CA GLY A 52 -18.56 -7.13 -3.22
C GLY A 52 -17.71 -7.73 -4.34
N GLY A 53 -17.20 -8.96 -4.19
CA GLY A 53 -16.37 -9.62 -5.20
C GLY A 53 -14.88 -9.25 -5.15
N GLY A 54 -14.43 -8.56 -4.10
CA GLY A 54 -13.02 -8.19 -3.90
C GLY A 54 -12.67 -6.75 -4.29
N GLY A 55 -13.59 -6.00 -4.88
CA GLY A 55 -13.42 -4.59 -5.22
C GLY A 55 -13.61 -3.62 -4.05
N MET A 56 -13.81 -4.14 -2.83
CA MET A 56 -14.07 -3.36 -1.64
C MET A 56 -12.88 -3.34 -0.67
N VAL A 57 -12.78 -2.26 0.10
CA VAL A 57 -11.84 -2.10 1.22
C VAL A 57 -12.63 -1.89 2.51
N GLY A 58 -12.28 -2.62 3.56
CA GLY A 58 -12.79 -2.37 4.91
C GLY A 58 -11.91 -1.36 5.63
N VAL A 59 -12.51 -0.41 6.33
CA VAL A 59 -11.81 0.62 7.09
C VAL A 59 -12.42 0.74 8.48
N ALA A 60 -11.58 0.86 9.50
CA ALA A 60 -11.97 1.12 10.88
C ALA A 60 -11.05 2.19 11.47
N THR A 61 -11.50 2.87 12.52
CA THR A 61 -10.63 3.72 13.34
C THR A 61 -9.59 2.88 14.08
N VAL A 62 -8.43 3.46 14.42
CA VAL A 62 -7.46 2.78 15.29
C VAL A 62 -8.01 2.64 16.70
N GLU A 63 -8.73 3.64 17.20
CA GLU A 63 -9.37 3.63 18.51
C GLU A 63 -10.79 3.06 18.46
N ALA A 64 -11.24 2.46 19.56
CA ALA A 64 -12.60 1.95 19.68
C ALA A 64 -13.60 3.11 19.75
N ALA A 65 -14.81 2.87 19.24
CA ALA A 65 -15.96 3.71 19.52
C ALA A 65 -16.33 3.70 21.02
N ALA A 66 -17.21 4.62 21.42
CA ALA A 66 -17.63 4.77 22.82
C ALA A 66 -18.24 3.50 23.44
N ASP A 67 -18.78 2.58 22.63
CA ASP A 67 -19.31 1.29 23.08
C ASP A 67 -18.24 0.17 23.19
N GLY A 68 -16.97 0.52 22.98
CA GLY A 68 -15.83 -0.39 23.04
C GLY A 68 -15.67 -1.27 21.79
N LYS A 69 -16.40 -0.99 20.71
CA LYS A 69 -16.29 -1.74 19.45
C LYS A 69 -15.56 -0.94 18.38
N TRP A 70 -15.08 -1.65 17.37
CA TRP A 70 -14.52 -1.08 16.16
C TRP A 70 -15.52 -1.24 15.01
N PRO A 71 -16.35 -0.23 14.74
CA PRO A 71 -17.18 -0.26 13.54
C PRO A 71 -16.28 -0.30 12.30
N VAL A 72 -16.74 -1.04 11.29
CA VAL A 72 -16.03 -1.17 10.01
C VAL A 72 -16.94 -0.62 8.93
N THR A 73 -16.45 0.39 8.23
CA THR A 73 -17.05 0.90 7.00
C THR A 73 -16.46 0.14 5.81
N TYR A 74 -17.32 -0.23 4.86
CA TYR A 74 -16.91 -0.89 3.62
C TYR A 74 -17.04 0.06 2.45
N MET A 75 -15.94 0.27 1.74
CA MET A 75 -15.82 1.20 0.64
C MET A 75 -15.80 0.44 -0.68
N ALA A 76 -16.72 0.75 -1.60
CA ALA A 76 -16.71 0.20 -2.95
C ALA A 76 -15.68 0.96 -3.80
N CYS A 77 -14.43 0.50 -3.77
CA CYS A 77 -13.32 1.24 -4.36
C CYS A 77 -13.19 1.00 -5.88
N HIS A 78 -13.30 -0.25 -6.30
CA HIS A 78 -12.90 -0.69 -7.64
C HIS A 78 -13.92 -1.63 -8.27
N ALA A 79 -13.90 -1.70 -9.60
CA ALA A 79 -14.77 -2.60 -10.37
C ALA A 79 -14.29 -4.06 -10.34
N ASP A 80 -13.02 -4.26 -9.97
CA ASP A 80 -12.37 -5.56 -9.82
C ASP A 80 -11.49 -5.55 -8.55
N GLN A 81 -10.85 -6.69 -8.25
CA GLN A 81 -10.14 -6.94 -7.01
C GLN A 81 -9.11 -5.87 -6.66
N VAL A 82 -9.23 -5.29 -5.45
CA VAL A 82 -8.20 -4.44 -4.88
C VAL A 82 -6.97 -5.30 -4.57
N THR A 83 -5.83 -4.95 -5.15
CA THR A 83 -4.60 -5.73 -5.09
C THR A 83 -3.64 -5.24 -4.01
N ASP A 84 -3.65 -3.94 -3.73
CA ASP A 84 -2.86 -3.31 -2.68
C ASP A 84 -3.46 -1.96 -2.26
N LEU A 85 -3.05 -1.48 -1.10
CA LEU A 85 -3.42 -0.19 -0.55
C LEU A 85 -2.30 0.39 0.31
N ASP A 86 -2.25 1.72 0.43
CA ASP A 86 -1.26 2.42 1.25
C ASP A 86 -1.81 3.75 1.74
N PHE A 87 -1.51 4.12 2.99
CA PHE A 87 -1.84 5.44 3.53
C PHE A 87 -0.72 6.44 3.24
N SER A 88 -1.10 7.69 2.99
CA SER A 88 -0.12 8.77 2.81
C SER A 88 0.66 8.98 4.12
N PRO A 89 2.01 9.04 4.06
CA PRO A 89 2.83 9.36 5.22
C PRO A 89 2.74 10.84 5.63
N PHE A 90 2.00 11.66 4.88
CA PHE A 90 1.83 13.10 5.13
C PHE A 90 0.38 13.49 5.48
N ASP A 91 -0.56 12.56 5.35
CA ASP A 91 -2.00 12.82 5.49
C ASP A 91 -2.71 11.54 5.94
N ASN A 92 -3.12 11.50 7.20
CA ASN A 92 -3.69 10.28 7.83
C ASN A 92 -4.99 9.81 7.20
N ASP A 93 -5.69 10.72 6.51
CA ASP A 93 -7.01 10.47 5.95
C ASP A 93 -6.92 10.10 4.46
N LEU A 94 -5.73 10.15 3.86
CA LEU A 94 -5.54 9.90 2.43
C LEU A 94 -5.07 8.45 2.21
N LEU A 95 -5.96 7.65 1.64
CA LEU A 95 -5.69 6.26 1.26
C LEU A 95 -5.55 6.13 -0.26
N ALA A 96 -4.50 5.48 -0.74
CA ALA A 96 -4.38 5.02 -2.12
C ALA A 96 -4.74 3.53 -2.20
N THR A 97 -5.48 3.16 -3.25
CA THR A 97 -5.81 1.77 -3.59
C THR A 97 -5.46 1.50 -5.04
N CYS A 98 -4.94 0.32 -5.35
CA CYS A 98 -4.78 -0.14 -6.74
C CYS A 98 -5.52 -1.47 -6.96
N SER A 99 -5.86 -1.75 -8.22
CA SER A 99 -6.73 -2.89 -8.55
C SER A 99 -6.35 -3.59 -9.84
N ALA A 100 -6.90 -4.79 -9.99
CA ALA A 100 -7.00 -5.51 -11.25
C ALA A 100 -7.77 -4.75 -12.34
N ASP A 101 -8.59 -3.75 -11.98
CA ASP A 101 -9.28 -2.86 -12.93
C ASP A 101 -8.37 -1.81 -13.61
N GLU A 102 -7.05 -1.95 -13.43
CA GLU A 102 -6.00 -1.13 -14.06
C GLU A 102 -5.95 0.32 -13.58
N SER A 103 -6.67 0.65 -12.49
CA SER A 103 -6.70 1.99 -11.92
C SER A 103 -6.08 2.08 -10.53
N VAL A 104 -5.52 3.25 -10.23
CA VAL A 104 -5.21 3.67 -8.86
C VAL A 104 -6.23 4.74 -8.47
N LYS A 105 -6.83 4.60 -7.30
CA LYS A 105 -7.79 5.57 -6.76
C LYS A 105 -7.32 6.07 -5.41
N LEU A 106 -7.53 7.36 -5.16
CA LEU A 106 -7.24 7.98 -3.87
C LEU A 106 -8.55 8.37 -3.20
N TRP A 107 -8.63 8.15 -1.90
CA TRP A 107 -9.83 8.30 -1.09
C TRP A 107 -9.54 9.16 0.13
N ARG A 108 -10.49 10.02 0.47
CA ARG A 108 -10.56 10.65 1.79
C ARG A 108 -11.35 9.73 2.71
N VAL A 109 -10.70 9.26 3.76
CA VAL A 109 -11.28 8.35 4.75
C VAL A 109 -11.79 9.17 5.92
N HIS A 110 -13.06 8.98 6.27
CA HIS A 110 -13.69 9.58 7.44
C HIS A 110 -14.41 8.49 8.25
N GLY A 111 -14.30 8.54 9.58
CA GLY A 111 -14.66 7.42 10.47
C GLY A 111 -16.15 7.15 10.66
N GLU A 112 -17.05 7.95 10.08
CA GLU A 112 -18.48 7.92 10.40
C GLU A 112 -19.40 7.75 9.17
N GLU A 113 -18.85 7.70 7.96
CA GLU A 113 -19.68 7.55 6.76
C GLU A 113 -20.07 6.09 6.52
N GLU A 114 -21.36 5.84 6.24
CA GLU A 114 -21.87 4.50 5.86
C GLU A 114 -21.41 4.07 4.46
N GLN A 115 -21.05 5.03 3.61
CA GLN A 115 -20.62 4.81 2.23
C GLN A 115 -19.45 5.72 1.90
N ALA A 116 -18.41 5.16 1.29
CA ALA A 116 -17.33 5.96 0.73
C ALA A 116 -17.85 6.88 -0.35
N GLY A 117 -17.46 8.16 -0.29
CA GLY A 117 -17.62 9.11 -1.38
C GLY A 117 -16.84 8.72 -2.64
N GLU A 118 -16.95 9.54 -3.69
CA GLU A 118 -16.17 9.36 -4.92
C GLU A 118 -14.66 9.52 -4.68
N PRO A 119 -13.80 8.82 -5.44
CA PRO A 119 -12.35 8.97 -5.29
C PRO A 119 -11.93 10.40 -5.65
N VAL A 120 -11.09 11.01 -4.82
CA VAL A 120 -10.59 12.38 -5.05
C VAL A 120 -9.66 12.46 -6.26
N VAL A 121 -8.98 11.36 -6.58
CA VAL A 121 -8.13 11.21 -7.77
C VAL A 121 -8.26 9.80 -8.31
N THR A 122 -8.33 9.67 -9.64
CA THR A 122 -8.20 8.39 -10.35
C THR A 122 -7.03 8.50 -11.33
N LEU A 123 -6.04 7.63 -11.19
CA LEU A 123 -4.90 7.48 -12.10
C LEU A 123 -5.11 6.23 -12.95
N SER A 124 -4.68 6.28 -14.22
CA SER A 124 -4.76 5.16 -15.16
C SER A 124 -3.38 4.87 -15.76
N PRO A 125 -2.54 4.05 -15.10
CA PRO A 125 -1.19 3.73 -15.55
C PRO A 125 -1.07 3.02 -16.91
N ALA A 126 -2.18 2.57 -17.50
CA ALA A 126 -2.28 1.94 -18.82
C ALA A 126 -1.28 0.78 -19.03
N ASP A 127 -1.11 -0.05 -17.99
CA ASP A 127 -0.11 -1.13 -17.94
C ASP A 127 -0.70 -2.46 -17.45
N GLY A 128 -2.02 -2.63 -17.64
CA GLY A 128 -2.75 -3.80 -17.21
C GLY A 128 -3.05 -3.83 -15.71
N ARG A 129 -3.34 -5.03 -15.19
CA ARG A 129 -3.60 -5.30 -13.78
C ARG A 129 -2.45 -4.78 -12.91
N LEU A 130 -2.80 -3.94 -11.93
CA LEU A 130 -1.86 -3.38 -10.96
C LEU A 130 -1.69 -4.33 -9.78
N GLU A 131 -0.48 -4.38 -9.22
CA GLU A 131 -0.10 -5.35 -8.17
C GLU A 131 0.20 -4.69 -6.83
N THR A 132 0.81 -3.49 -6.83
CA THR A 132 1.28 -2.83 -5.61
C THR A 132 1.28 -1.32 -5.81
N VAL A 133 0.96 -0.58 -4.75
CA VAL A 133 0.95 0.88 -4.70
C VAL A 133 1.62 1.35 -3.40
N LEU A 134 2.58 2.26 -3.50
CA LEU A 134 3.25 2.85 -2.33
C LEU A 134 3.41 4.35 -2.48
N PHE A 135 3.07 5.08 -1.42
CA PHE A 135 3.44 6.49 -1.32
C PHE A 135 4.95 6.66 -1.23
N HIS A 136 5.44 7.73 -1.84
CA HIS A 136 6.83 8.12 -1.66
C HIS A 136 7.02 8.64 -0.22
N PRO A 137 8.03 8.12 0.52
CA PRO A 137 8.13 8.37 1.98
C PRO A 137 8.60 9.78 2.34
N ALA A 138 9.20 10.52 1.39
CA ALA A 138 9.84 11.81 1.66
C ALA A 138 9.34 12.98 0.78
N ALA A 139 8.37 12.73 -0.11
CA ALA A 139 7.87 13.74 -1.04
C ALA A 139 6.36 13.55 -1.21
N GLN A 140 5.59 14.57 -0.85
CA GLN A 140 4.15 14.54 -0.91
C GLN A 140 3.67 14.50 -2.37
N GLY A 141 2.56 13.80 -2.61
CA GLY A 141 1.92 13.76 -3.93
C GLY A 141 2.60 12.82 -4.94
N LEU A 142 3.55 11.99 -4.51
CA LEU A 142 4.16 10.96 -5.36
C LEU A 142 3.73 9.55 -4.96
N LEU A 143 3.45 8.73 -5.97
CA LEU A 143 3.18 7.29 -5.83
C LEU A 143 4.12 6.49 -6.71
N ALA A 144 4.58 5.34 -6.22
CA ALA A 144 5.05 4.27 -7.07
C ALA A 144 3.92 3.24 -7.22
N VAL A 145 3.73 2.78 -8.45
CA VAL A 145 2.67 1.83 -8.81
C VAL A 145 3.31 0.75 -9.66
N SER A 146 3.07 -0.52 -9.35
CA SER A 146 3.57 -1.62 -10.16
C SER A 146 2.48 -2.36 -10.90
N SER A 147 2.80 -2.74 -12.13
CA SER A 147 2.14 -3.82 -12.87
C SER A 147 2.92 -5.12 -12.69
N SER A 148 2.61 -6.14 -13.50
CA SER A 148 3.30 -7.43 -13.46
C SER A 148 4.82 -7.34 -13.66
N LYS A 149 5.32 -6.38 -14.45
CA LYS A 149 6.74 -6.32 -14.84
C LYS A 149 7.37 -4.93 -14.77
N ALA A 150 6.59 -3.89 -14.50
CA ALA A 150 7.10 -2.54 -14.47
C ALA A 150 6.68 -1.82 -13.19
N VAL A 151 7.43 -0.77 -12.86
CA VAL A 151 7.08 0.19 -11.83
C VAL A 151 7.04 1.56 -12.48
N GLN A 152 5.94 2.28 -12.28
CA GLN A 152 5.78 3.65 -12.69
C GLN A 152 5.76 4.56 -11.46
N ILE A 153 6.35 5.74 -11.60
CA ILE A 153 6.29 6.79 -10.58
C ILE A 153 5.37 7.88 -11.09
N TRP A 154 4.39 8.24 -10.28
CA TRP A 154 3.28 9.12 -10.61
C TRP A 154 3.30 10.38 -9.76
N ASP A 155 2.98 11.50 -10.40
CA ASP A 155 2.60 12.74 -9.73
C ASP A 155 1.07 12.78 -9.64
N ILE A 156 0.56 12.69 -8.42
CA ILE A 156 -0.87 12.71 -8.11
C ILE A 156 -1.49 14.06 -8.51
N THR A 157 -0.78 15.17 -8.28
CA THR A 157 -1.29 16.53 -8.51
C THR A 157 -1.42 16.84 -10.00
N ARG A 158 -0.51 16.30 -10.81
CA ARG A 158 -0.50 16.46 -12.27
C ARG A 158 -1.28 15.37 -13.00
N ASN A 159 -1.72 14.33 -12.28
CA ASN A 159 -2.34 13.15 -12.84
C ASN A 159 -1.53 12.56 -14.01
N SER A 160 -0.21 12.42 -13.81
CA SER A 160 0.71 12.01 -14.88
C SER A 160 1.85 11.13 -14.37
N ALA A 161 2.26 10.14 -15.17
CA ALA A 161 3.49 9.40 -14.95
C ALA A 161 4.70 10.33 -15.12
N LEU A 162 5.57 10.37 -14.11
CA LEU A 162 6.86 11.07 -14.15
C LEU A 162 7.98 10.18 -14.69
N ALA A 163 7.92 8.88 -14.40
CA ALA A 163 8.94 7.92 -14.78
C ALA A 163 8.33 6.53 -14.96
N VAL A 164 8.83 5.80 -15.94
CA VAL A 164 8.57 4.37 -16.12
C VAL A 164 9.92 3.67 -16.03
N LEU A 165 10.11 2.86 -15.00
CA LEU A 165 11.37 2.15 -14.79
C LEU A 165 11.53 1.04 -15.83
N GLU A 166 12.79 0.70 -16.11
CA GLU A 166 13.14 -0.40 -17.00
C GLU A 166 12.35 -1.67 -16.66
N GLN A 167 11.71 -2.25 -17.67
CA GLN A 167 10.86 -3.42 -17.48
C GLN A 167 11.69 -4.62 -17.00
N HIS A 168 11.13 -5.34 -16.05
CA HIS A 168 11.69 -6.59 -15.56
C HIS A 168 11.47 -7.71 -16.58
N PRO A 169 12.43 -8.65 -16.74
CA PRO A 169 12.29 -9.76 -17.68
C PRO A 169 11.20 -10.76 -17.25
N ASP A 170 10.97 -10.88 -15.94
CA ASP A 170 9.98 -11.76 -15.33
C ASP A 170 9.12 -10.99 -14.32
N GLN A 171 8.15 -11.67 -13.70
CA GLN A 171 7.20 -11.10 -12.77
C GLN A 171 7.90 -10.37 -11.61
N LEU A 172 7.60 -9.09 -11.44
CA LEU A 172 7.90 -8.33 -10.24
C LEU A 172 7.24 -9.04 -9.04
N GLN A 173 7.93 -9.10 -7.91
CA GLN A 173 7.42 -9.75 -6.69
C GLN A 173 7.17 -8.74 -5.58
N SER A 174 7.93 -7.65 -5.55
CA SER A 174 7.77 -6.56 -4.59
C SER A 174 8.63 -5.38 -5.01
N PHE A 175 8.32 -4.20 -4.47
CA PHE A 175 9.22 -3.07 -4.48
C PHE A 175 9.14 -2.28 -3.16
N SER A 176 10.18 -1.51 -2.86
CA SER A 176 10.24 -0.71 -1.63
C SER A 176 11.07 0.54 -1.85
N TRP A 177 10.60 1.65 -1.28
CA TRP A 177 11.36 2.89 -1.20
C TRP A 177 12.41 2.81 -0.10
N LYS A 178 13.60 3.35 -0.37
CA LYS A 178 14.48 3.80 0.70
C LYS A 178 13.77 4.91 1.48
N GLN A 179 13.95 4.96 2.79
CA GLN A 179 13.20 5.88 3.66
C GLN A 179 13.37 7.37 3.32
N ASP A 180 14.51 7.75 2.75
CA ASP A 180 14.74 9.11 2.26
C ASP A 180 14.17 9.38 0.86
N GLY A 181 13.51 8.39 0.25
CA GLY A 181 12.91 8.45 -1.08
C GLY A 181 13.91 8.45 -2.24
N SER A 182 15.21 8.41 -1.96
CA SER A 182 16.21 8.58 -3.02
C SER A 182 16.33 7.38 -3.95
N LEU A 183 16.00 6.18 -3.46
CA LEU A 183 16.16 4.93 -4.19
C LEU A 183 14.91 4.07 -4.07
N LEU A 184 14.67 3.27 -5.11
CA LEU A 184 13.64 2.24 -5.12
C LEU A 184 14.28 0.88 -5.41
N ALA A 185 14.04 -0.07 -4.51
CA ALA A 185 14.47 -1.45 -4.66
C ALA A 185 13.32 -2.30 -5.18
N THR A 186 13.62 -3.24 -6.07
CA THR A 186 12.65 -4.18 -6.66
C THR A 186 13.19 -5.60 -6.54
N SER A 187 12.29 -6.55 -6.36
CA SER A 187 12.58 -7.98 -6.44
C SER A 187 11.77 -8.61 -7.57
N CYS A 188 12.40 -9.51 -8.32
CA CYS A 188 11.80 -10.14 -9.49
C CYS A 188 11.99 -11.66 -9.43
N LYS A 189 11.05 -12.38 -10.05
CA LYS A 189 11.07 -13.84 -10.16
C LYS A 189 12.27 -14.39 -10.93
N ASP A 190 12.96 -13.53 -11.70
CA ASP A 190 14.26 -13.81 -12.32
C ASP A 190 15.41 -13.98 -11.30
N LYS A 191 15.09 -13.92 -10.00
CA LYS A 191 15.99 -14.09 -8.85
C LYS A 191 16.98 -12.95 -8.69
N LYS A 192 16.70 -11.79 -9.28
CA LYS A 192 17.55 -10.60 -9.15
C LYS A 192 16.87 -9.49 -8.36
N LEU A 193 17.69 -8.76 -7.61
CA LEU A 193 17.32 -7.49 -6.99
C LEU A 193 17.83 -6.34 -7.86
N ARG A 194 17.00 -5.32 -8.05
CA ARG A 194 17.41 -4.11 -8.79
C ARG A 194 17.17 -2.88 -7.95
N ILE A 195 18.15 -1.98 -7.96
CA ILE A 195 18.09 -0.68 -7.32
C ILE A 195 18.00 0.39 -8.41
N PHE A 196 17.08 1.32 -8.24
CA PHE A 196 16.85 2.44 -9.15
C PHE A 196 17.05 3.76 -8.40
N ASP A 197 17.69 4.74 -9.06
CA ASP A 197 17.55 6.15 -8.74
C ASP A 197 16.69 6.80 -9.84
N PRO A 198 15.37 6.90 -9.63
CA PRO A 198 14.44 7.33 -10.68
C PRO A 198 14.63 8.78 -11.13
N ARG A 199 15.41 9.58 -10.39
CA ARG A 199 15.72 10.97 -10.76
C ARG A 199 16.95 11.06 -11.65
N ALA A 200 17.84 10.07 -11.56
CA ALA A 200 19.07 10.02 -12.34
C ALA A 200 18.86 9.31 -13.68
N GLN A 201 18.25 8.12 -13.65
CA GLN A 201 18.00 7.31 -14.85
C GLN A 201 16.88 6.30 -14.61
N LEU A 202 16.30 5.82 -15.71
CA LEU A 202 15.19 4.86 -15.68
C LEU A 202 15.65 3.39 -15.61
N THR A 203 16.93 3.11 -15.85
CA THR A 203 17.53 1.78 -15.76
C THR A 203 18.13 1.52 -14.38
N ALA A 204 18.24 0.24 -14.01
CA ALA A 204 18.79 -0.13 -12.71
C ALA A 204 20.23 0.36 -12.56
N ILE A 205 20.52 1.10 -11.49
CA ILE A 205 21.89 1.52 -11.14
C ILE A 205 22.70 0.37 -10.55
N GLN A 206 22.01 -0.67 -10.04
CA GLN A 206 22.63 -1.87 -9.51
C GLN A 206 21.68 -3.05 -9.71
N VAL A 207 22.25 -4.19 -10.11
CA VAL A 207 21.57 -5.48 -10.25
C VAL A 207 22.37 -6.50 -9.47
N GLN A 208 21.72 -7.21 -8.54
CA GLN A 208 22.31 -8.30 -7.76
C GLN A 208 21.61 -9.62 -8.07
#